data_AF-A0A7W0N0T6-F1
#
_entry.id   AF-A0A7W0N0T6-F1
#
_cell.length_a   1.000
_cell.length_b   1.000
_cell.length_c   1.000
_cell.angle_alpha   90.00
_cell.angle_beta   90.00
_cell.angle_gamma   90.00
#
_symmetry.space_group_name_H-M   'P 1'
#
loop_
_entity.id
_entity.type
_entity.pdbx_description
1 polymer ?
#
loop_
_entity_poly.entity_id
_entity_poly.type
_entity_poly.pdbx_seq_one_letter_code
_entity_poly.pdbx_strand_id
1 'polypeptide(L)'
;MRWRLSVAGLTASWGFISVIVAGVELDAVVLVFYRLVLAAVALTIALLVVRRGYLLRLPKASGRLFLVGGTLAVHWFLFFATIKLSSVAFALLTVYTA
;
A
#
# COMPACT_ATOMS: atom_id res chain seq x y z
N MET A 1 9.30 14.58 21.73
CA MET A 1 7.88 14.20 21.94
C MET A 1 7.04 14.22 20.65
N ARG A 2 7.17 15.22 19.77
CA ARG A 2 6.35 15.38 18.54
C ARG A 2 6.41 14.22 17.52
N TRP A 3 7.55 13.56 17.35
CA TRP A 3 7.68 12.45 16.38
C TRP A 3 6.93 11.18 16.79
N ARG A 4 6.74 10.94 18.10
CA ARG A 4 5.99 9.77 18.60
C ARG A 4 4.50 9.88 18.22
N LEU A 5 3.95 11.09 18.23
CA LEU A 5 2.58 11.35 17.80
C LEU A 5 2.42 11.14 16.29
N SER A 6 3.38 11.58 15.48
CA SER A 6 3.34 11.34 14.03
C SER A 6 3.39 9.84 13.69
N VAL A 7 4.25 9.07 14.36
CA VAL A 7 4.33 7.61 14.15
C VAL A 7 3.05 6.92 14.63
N ALA A 8 2.49 7.32 15.77
CA ALA A 8 1.21 6.81 16.26
C ALA A 8 0.06 7.10 15.28
N GLY A 9 0.02 8.31 14.70
CA GLY A 9 -0.98 8.67 13.69
C GLY A 9 -0.85 7.81 12.41
N LEU A 10 0.38 7.58 11.93
CA LEU A 10 0.64 6.75 10.76
C LEU A 10 0.20 5.29 10.98
N THR A 11 0.55 4.71 12.13
CA THR A 11 0.20 3.33 12.47
C THR A 11 -1.30 3.13 12.69
N ALA A 12 -1.97 4.07 13.35
CA ALA A 12 -3.43 4.08 13.49
C ALA A 12 -4.13 4.17 12.13
N SER A 13 -3.64 5.04 11.24
CA SER A 13 -4.19 5.20 9.89
C SER A 13 -4.07 3.91 9.08
N TRP A 14 -2.95 3.19 9.22
CA TRP A 14 -2.72 1.94 8.50
C TRP A 14 -3.71 0.83 8.91
N GLY A 15 -3.95 0.66 10.22
CA GLY A 15 -4.88 -0.36 10.72
C GLY A 15 -6.32 -0.14 10.27
N PHE A 16 -6.75 1.12 10.16
CA PHE A 16 -8.12 1.49 9.78
C PHE A 16 -8.46 1.13 8.32
N ILE A 17 -7.47 1.11 7.43
CA ILE A 17 -7.68 0.80 6.00
C ILE A 17 -8.35 -0.57 5.83
N SER A 18 -7.95 -1.57 6.61
CA SER A 18 -8.48 -2.94 6.50
C SER A 18 -9.97 -3.00 6.81
N VAL A 19 -10.44 -2.17 7.74
CA VAL A 19 -11.86 -2.05 8.11
C VAL A 19 -12.65 -1.39 6.98
N ILE A 20 -12.12 -0.31 6.39
CA ILE A 20 -12.74 0.33 5.22
C ILE A 20 -12.87 -0.68 4.08
N VAL A 21 -11.77 -1.39 3.76
CA VAL A 21 -11.73 -2.33 2.64
C VAL A 21 -12.70 -3.49 2.80
N ALA A 22 -12.96 -3.94 4.04
CA ALA A 22 -13.97 -4.96 4.29
C ALA A 22 -15.36 -4.54 3.79
N GLY A 23 -15.73 -3.27 3.95
CA GLY A 23 -17.02 -2.72 3.52
C GLY A 23 -17.13 -2.34 2.03
N VAL A 24 -16.04 -2.46 1.26
CA VAL A 24 -16.03 -2.08 -0.17
C VAL A 24 -16.41 -3.27 -1.06
N GLU A 25 -17.47 -3.17 -1.86
CA GLU A 25 -17.90 -4.25 -2.78
C GLU A 25 -17.09 -4.29 -4.10
N LEU A 26 -15.77 -4.14 -4.02
CA LEU A 26 -14.88 -4.35 -5.15
C LEU A 26 -14.05 -5.61 -4.96
N ASP A 27 -13.78 -6.28 -6.08
CA ASP A 27 -12.85 -7.41 -6.12
C ASP A 27 -11.43 -6.98 -5.72
N ALA A 28 -10.69 -7.91 -5.11
CA ALA A 28 -9.35 -7.66 -4.59
C ALA A 28 -8.39 -7.17 -5.68
N VAL A 29 -8.49 -7.70 -6.91
CA VAL A 29 -7.63 -7.28 -8.03
C VAL A 29 -7.86 -5.80 -8.36
N VAL A 30 -9.13 -5.41 -8.47
CA VAL A 30 -9.52 -4.04 -8.82
C VAL A 30 -9.08 -3.07 -7.73
N LEU A 31 -9.22 -3.46 -6.46
CA LEU A 31 -8.80 -2.65 -5.32
C LEU A 31 -7.28 -2.43 -5.29
N VAL A 32 -6.48 -3.48 -5.53
CA VAL A 32 -5.02 -3.36 -5.64
C VAL A 32 -4.63 -2.44 -6.79
N PHE A 33 -5.25 -2.62 -7.97
CA PHE A 33 -4.97 -1.81 -9.13
C PHE A 33 -5.17 -0.32 -8.86
N TYR A 34 -6.36 0.07 -8.37
CA TYR A 34 -6.64 1.47 -8.05
C TYR A 34 -5.70 2.00 -6.97
N ARG A 35 -5.36 1.20 -5.96
CA ARG A 35 -4.42 1.62 -4.92
C ARG A 35 -3.02 1.89 -5.46
N LEU A 36 -2.52 1.05 -6.37
CA LEU A 36 -1.21 1.25 -7.00
C LEU A 36 -1.20 2.48 -7.92
N VAL A 37 -2.26 2.70 -8.68
CA VAL A 37 -2.41 3.89 -9.53
C VAL A 37 -2.47 5.16 -8.68
N LEU A 38 -3.31 5.19 -7.64
CA LEU A 38 -3.41 6.32 -6.72
C LEU A 38 -2.07 6.59 -6.01
N ALA A 39 -1.36 5.55 -5.57
CA ALA A 39 -0.04 5.70 -4.97
C ALA A 39 0.98 6.28 -5.96
N ALA A 40 0.99 5.81 -7.21
CA ALA A 40 1.88 6.32 -8.25
C ALA A 40 1.59 7.80 -8.56
N VAL A 41 0.31 8.16 -8.71
CA VAL A 41 -0.11 9.55 -8.95
C VAL A 41 0.23 10.44 -7.75
N ALA A 42 -0.13 10.03 -6.53
CA ALA A 42 0.14 10.80 -5.32
C ALA A 42 1.65 11.01 -5.10
N LEU A 43 2.46 9.97 -5.32
CA LEU A 43 3.92 10.07 -5.23
C LEU A 43 4.47 11.01 -6.30
N THR A 44 3.96 10.93 -7.53
CA THR A 44 4.37 11.82 -8.62
C THR A 44 4.06 13.27 -8.27
N ILE A 45 2.84 13.57 -7.84
CA ILE A 45 2.42 14.91 -7.41
C ILE A 45 3.30 15.39 -6.25
N ALA A 46 3.51 14.56 -5.22
CA ALA A 46 4.34 14.92 -4.08
C ALA A 46 5.78 15.26 -4.49
N LEU A 47 6.39 14.49 -5.40
CA LEU A 47 7.75 14.75 -5.88
C LEU A 47 7.84 16.03 -6.73
N LEU A 48 6.79 16.34 -7.50
CA LEU A 48 6.71 17.60 -8.25
C LEU A 48 6.57 18.80 -7.32
N VAL A 49 5.71 18.72 -6.30
CA VAL A 49 5.51 19.78 -5.29
C VAL A 49 6.81 20.05 -4.52
N VAL A 50 7.55 19.02 -4.13
CA VAL A 50 8.84 19.14 -3.42
C VAL A 50 10.00 19.52 -4.36
N ARG A 51 9.72 19.74 -5.66
CA ARG A 51 10.72 20.04 -6.71
C ARG A 51 11.83 18.98 -6.83
N ARG A 52 11.52 17.74 -6.48
CA ARG A 52 12.42 16.57 -6.57
C ARG A 52 12.08 15.66 -7.75
N GLY A 53 11.49 16.22 -8.81
CA GLY A 53 11.08 15.47 -10.01
C GLY A 53 12.22 14.71 -10.70
N TYR A 54 13.50 15.07 -10.46
CA TYR A 54 14.64 14.29 -10.98
C TYR A 54 14.68 12.84 -10.46
N LEU A 55 14.03 12.54 -9.33
CA LEU A 55 13.92 11.20 -8.76
C LEU A 55 12.92 10.30 -9.52
N LEU A 56 12.06 10.88 -10.36
CA LEU A 56 11.17 10.11 -11.25
C LEU A 56 11.92 9.48 -12.42
N ARG A 57 13.20 9.80 -12.61
CA ARG A 57 14.02 9.18 -13.66
C ARG A 57 14.25 7.72 -13.32
N LEU A 58 13.89 6.82 -14.24
CA LEU A 58 14.12 5.40 -14.07
C LEU A 58 15.61 5.12 -13.85
N PRO A 59 15.99 4.44 -12.74
CA PRO A 59 17.35 3.98 -12.55
C PRO A 59 17.72 2.96 -13.62
N LYS A 60 19.00 2.92 -14.01
CA LYS A 60 19.55 1.90 -14.93
C LYS A 60 19.37 0.45 -14.43
N ALA A 61 19.04 0.26 -13.15
CA ALA A 61 18.70 -1.02 -12.53
C ALA A 61 17.17 -1.26 -12.46
N SER A 62 16.47 -1.12 -13.59
CA SER A 62 15.01 -1.23 -13.67
C SER A 62 14.47 -2.61 -13.27
N GLY A 63 15.23 -3.68 -13.51
CA GLY A 63 14.80 -5.05 -13.17
C GLY A 63 14.52 -5.27 -11.68
N ARG A 64 15.32 -4.68 -10.78
CA ARG A 64 15.06 -4.75 -9.33
C ARG A 64 13.80 -3.99 -8.92
N LEU A 65 13.51 -2.88 -9.60
CA LEU A 65 12.30 -2.10 -9.35
C LEU A 65 11.04 -2.91 -9.71
N PHE A 66 11.07 -3.62 -10.85
CA PHE A 66 9.98 -4.52 -11.24
C PHE A 66 9.80 -5.68 -10.26
N LEU A 67 10.89 -6.29 -9.77
CA LEU A 67 10.81 -7.35 -8.77
C LEU A 67 10.19 -6.86 -7.47
N VAL A 68 10.67 -5.73 -6.93
CA VAL A 68 10.13 -5.17 -5.68
C VAL A 68 8.68 -4.74 -5.85
N GLY A 69 8.35 -4.08 -6.97
CA GLY A 69 6.97 -3.68 -7.28
C GLY A 69 6.04 -4.88 -7.45
N GLY A 70 6.50 -5.93 -8.14
CA GLY A 70 5.75 -7.18 -8.34
C GLY A 70 5.49 -7.90 -7.02
N THR A 71 6.52 -8.09 -6.20
CA THR A 71 6.37 -8.70 -4.86
C THR A 71 5.41 -7.90 -3.99
N LEU A 72 5.49 -6.56 -4.03
CA LEU A 72 4.58 -5.68 -3.29
C LEU A 72 3.13 -5.81 -3.79
N ALA A 73 2.91 -5.92 -5.10
CA ALA A 73 1.59 -6.11 -5.68
C ALA A 73 0.99 -7.46 -5.26
N VAL A 74 1.76 -8.55 -5.34
CA VAL A 74 1.35 -9.89 -4.91
C VAL A 74 1.01 -9.89 -3.41
N HIS A 75 1.85 -9.27 -2.60
CA HIS A 75 1.61 -9.15 -1.16
C HIS A 75 0.28 -8.45 -0.86
N TRP A 76 0.02 -7.29 -1.48
CA TRP A 76 -1.24 -6.56 -1.28
C TRP A 76 -2.46 -7.32 -1.79
N PHE A 77 -2.32 -8.01 -2.92
CA PHE A 77 -3.38 -8.86 -3.45
C PHE A 77 -3.77 -9.97 -2.46
N LEU A 78 -2.80 -10.72 -1.95
CA LEU A 78 -3.04 -11.80 -0.99
C LEU A 78 -3.66 -11.26 0.31
N PHE A 79 -3.21 -10.08 0.78
CA PHE A 79 -3.77 -9.45 1.96
C PHE A 79 -5.26 -9.11 1.79
N PHE A 80 -5.62 -8.45 0.68
CA PHE A 80 -7.02 -8.08 0.42
C PHE A 80 -7.89 -9.28 0.07
N ALA A 81 -7.36 -10.29 -0.61
CA ALA A 81 -8.04 -11.55 -0.84
C ALA A 81 -8.41 -12.23 0.49
N THR A 82 -7.49 -12.26 1.44
CA THR A 82 -7.75 -12.82 2.79
C THR A 82 -8.84 -12.04 3.53
N ILE A 83 -8.87 -10.71 3.40
CA ILE A 83 -9.94 -9.88 3.99
C ILE A 83 -11.30 -10.23 3.38
N LYS A 84 -11.36 -10.46 2.06
CA LYS A 84 -12.60 -10.78 1.34
C LYS A 84 -13.10 -12.21 1.56
N LEU A 85 -12.19 -13.17 1.73
CA LEU A 85 -12.52 -14.58 1.90
C LEU A 85 -12.78 -15.00 3.35
N SER A 86 -12.27 -14.23 4.33
CA SER A 86 -12.36 -14.61 5.74
C SER A 86 -12.80 -13.42 6.60
N SER A 87 -11.84 -12.70 7.20
CA SER A 87 -12.15 -11.55 8.04
C SER A 87 -10.94 -10.64 8.17
N VAL A 88 -11.19 -9.38 8.54
CA VAL A 88 -10.14 -8.39 8.83
C VAL A 88 -9.20 -8.90 9.93
N ALA A 89 -9.74 -9.50 11.00
CA ALA A 89 -8.95 -10.00 12.12
C ALA A 89 -8.00 -11.13 11.69
N PHE A 90 -8.50 -12.09 10.90
CA PHE A 90 -7.69 -13.19 10.40
C PHE A 90 -6.57 -12.68 9.47
N ALA A 91 -6.89 -11.79 8.53
CA ALA A 91 -5.90 -11.20 7.62
C ALA A 91 -4.78 -10.47 8.36
N LEU A 92 -5.12 -9.68 9.40
CA LEU A 92 -4.12 -8.97 10.20
C LEU A 92 -3.28 -9.93 11.03
N LEU A 93 -3.89 -10.94 11.66
CA LEU A 93 -3.17 -11.94 12.42
C LEU A 93 -2.11 -12.60 11.54
N THR A 94 -2.51 -13.12 10.37
CA THR A 94 -1.59 -13.79 9.43
C THR A 94 -0.45 -12.87 8.99
N VAL A 95 -0.71 -11.59 8.67
CA VAL A 95 0.36 -10.66 8.25
C VAL A 95 1.39 -10.37 9.34
N TYR A 96 0.99 -10.35 10.60
CA TYR A 96 1.89 -10.00 11.70
C TYR A 96 2.51 -11.20 12.40
N THR A 97 1.97 -12.41 12.22
CA THR A 97 2.47 -13.62 12.87
C THR A 97 3.16 -14.62 11.95
N ALA A 98 2.91 -14.57 10.63
CA ALA A 98 3.56 -15.44 9.64
C ALA A 98 4.95 -14.92 9.25
#